data_AF-A0A971BFS0-F1
#
_entry.id   AF-A0A971BFS0-F1
#
_cell.length_a   1.000
_cell.length_b   1.000
_cell.length_c   1.000
_cell.angle_alpha   90.00
_cell.angle_beta   90.00
_cell.angle_gamma   90.00
#
_symmetry.space_group_name_H-M   'P 1'
#
loop_
_entity.id
_entity.type
_entity.pdbx_description
1 polymer ?
#
loop_
_entity_poly.entity_id
_entity_poly.type
_entity_poly.pdbx_seq_one_letter_code
_entity_poly.pdbx_strand_id
1 'polypeptide(L)'
;METVKSLTSADIYMIVTGIVMGTTARLYTMRIDLRQIPTYPSAYFNNIILGFIAASLGAVAVPALLAHDFVAVTFLTVAVQQFRDIRTSERESLEQLEETEYVKRGEAYIDGISKTFESRNYISLITALLSVLAIKFVSRFTMITGIAAGVIVGITVLLLCYRFTKGKSVGQFCNVTIGKMEVRGSELYVDGMFVTNYLGTELSRELFRTGGLSAVITPRDP
;
A
#
# COMPACT_ATOMS: atom_id res chain seq x y z
N MET A 1 15.49 -22.95 36.36
CA MET A 1 15.83 -21.53 36.14
C MET A 1 16.09 -21.39 34.65
N GLU A 2 15.10 -20.88 33.91
CA GLU A 2 15.30 -20.52 32.51
C GLU A 2 16.46 -19.54 32.44
N THR A 3 17.52 -19.91 31.71
CA THR A 3 18.55 -18.97 31.35
C THR A 3 17.87 -17.85 30.57
N VAL A 4 17.76 -16.68 31.19
CA VAL A 4 17.37 -15.46 30.51
C VAL A 4 18.27 -15.34 29.28
N LYS A 5 17.75 -15.64 28.08
CA LYS A 5 18.46 -15.49 26.81
C LYS A 5 18.82 -14.01 26.72
N SER A 6 20.05 -13.66 27.08
CA SER A 6 20.54 -12.30 26.98
C SER A 6 20.73 -11.96 25.50
N LEU A 7 20.16 -10.84 25.07
CA LEU A 7 20.39 -10.32 23.73
C LEU A 7 21.85 -9.90 23.61
N THR A 8 22.57 -10.47 22.64
CA THR A 8 23.92 -10.01 22.31
C THR A 8 23.82 -8.64 21.66
N SER A 9 24.85 -7.80 21.80
CA SER A 9 24.93 -6.53 21.07
C SER A 9 24.69 -6.72 19.56
N ALA A 10 25.27 -7.77 18.97
CA ALA A 10 25.05 -8.13 17.57
C ALA A 10 23.56 -8.41 17.21
N ASP A 11 22.80 -9.03 18.11
CA ASP A 11 21.38 -9.32 17.89
C ASP A 11 20.56 -8.02 17.92
N ILE A 12 20.91 -7.08 18.81
CA ILE A 12 20.27 -5.76 18.89
C ILE A 12 20.48 -4.99 17.59
N TYR A 13 21.70 -4.89 17.09
CA TYR A 13 21.97 -4.17 15.84
C TYR A 13 21.25 -4.79 14.65
N MET A 14 21.16 -6.11 14.62
CA MET A 14 20.42 -6.83 13.58
C MET A 14 18.93 -6.51 13.62
N ILE A 15 18.30 -6.62 14.79
CA ILE A 15 16.87 -6.35 14.98
C ILE A 15 16.56 -4.88 14.66
N VAL A 16 17.36 -3.93 15.19
CA VAL A 16 17.16 -2.50 14.96
C VAL A 16 17.30 -2.17 13.47
N THR A 17 18.29 -2.73 12.77
CA THR A 17 18.45 -2.52 11.32
C THR A 17 17.22 -3.05 10.56
N GLY A 18 16.71 -4.23 10.92
CA GLY A 18 15.50 -4.79 10.35
C GLY A 18 14.26 -3.90 10.56
N ILE A 19 14.06 -3.43 11.79
CA ILE A 19 12.96 -2.53 12.15
C ILE A 19 13.04 -1.23 11.35
N VAL A 20 14.22 -0.63 11.25
CA VAL A 20 14.43 0.60 10.47
C VAL A 20 14.09 0.34 9.00
N MET A 21 14.61 -0.73 8.39
CA MET A 21 14.34 -1.04 6.99
C MET A 21 12.85 -1.29 6.70
N GLY A 22 12.14 -2.05 7.55
CA GLY A 22 10.70 -2.26 7.40
C GLY A 22 9.89 -0.97 7.63
N THR A 23 10.25 -0.17 8.63
CA THR A 23 9.58 1.10 8.89
C THR A 23 9.81 2.09 7.73
N THR A 24 11.00 2.15 7.17
CA THR A 24 11.29 2.93 5.95
C THR A 24 10.47 2.43 4.76
N ALA A 25 10.31 1.11 4.60
CA ALA A 25 9.42 0.55 3.59
C ALA A 25 7.97 1.02 3.76
N ARG A 26 7.48 1.13 4.99
CA ARG A 26 6.16 1.72 5.27
C ARG A 26 6.10 3.18 4.86
N LEU A 27 7.08 4.00 5.26
CA LEU A 27 7.12 5.42 4.91
C LEU A 27 7.16 5.63 3.39
N TYR A 28 7.91 4.81 2.67
CA TYR A 28 8.00 4.88 1.22
C TYR A 28 6.69 4.50 0.51
N THR A 29 6.01 3.45 1.01
CA THR A 29 4.74 2.97 0.43
C THR A 29 3.54 3.81 0.85
N MET A 30 3.71 4.71 1.81
CA MET A 30 2.69 5.63 2.30
C MET A 30 2.56 6.84 1.37
N ARG A 31 1.92 6.62 0.21
CA ARG A 31 1.31 7.70 -0.57
C ARG A 31 -0.19 7.54 -0.50
N ILE A 32 -0.86 8.46 0.19
CA ILE A 32 -2.31 8.46 0.35
C ILE A 32 -2.85 9.70 -0.36
N ASP A 33 -3.74 9.49 -1.32
CA ASP A 33 -4.44 10.58 -1.99
C ASP A 33 -5.69 10.92 -1.18
N LEU A 34 -5.76 12.15 -0.67
CA LEU A 34 -6.89 12.68 0.09
C LEU A 34 -8.21 12.64 -0.70
N ARG A 35 -8.14 12.60 -2.03
CA ARG A 35 -9.32 12.46 -2.90
C ARG A 35 -9.93 11.07 -2.84
N GLN A 36 -9.12 10.07 -2.51
CA GLN A 36 -9.54 8.67 -2.48
C GLN A 36 -10.05 8.29 -1.09
N ILE A 37 -9.44 8.85 -0.04
CA ILE A 37 -9.73 8.52 1.36
C ILE A 37 -9.59 9.80 2.20
N PRO A 38 -10.61 10.17 3.01
CA PRO A 38 -10.48 11.27 3.96
C PRO A 38 -9.43 10.89 5.02
N THR A 39 -8.21 11.39 4.87
CA THR A 39 -7.08 10.97 5.70
C THR A 39 -6.66 12.11 6.60
N TYR A 40 -7.02 12.01 7.88
CA TYR A 40 -6.57 12.92 8.94
C TYR A 40 -5.16 12.57 9.43
N PRO A 41 -4.45 13.48 10.12
CA PRO A 41 -3.13 13.18 10.71
C PRO A 41 -3.10 11.89 11.55
N SER A 42 -4.20 11.56 12.23
CA SER A 42 -4.35 10.32 13.00
C SER A 42 -4.25 9.05 12.14
N ALA A 43 -4.73 9.08 10.89
CA ALA A 43 -4.63 7.95 9.98
C ALA A 43 -3.18 7.74 9.51
N TYR A 44 -2.43 8.83 9.26
CA TYR A 44 -0.99 8.73 9.00
C TYR A 44 -0.24 8.10 10.17
N PHE A 45 -0.52 8.57 11.39
CA PHE A 45 0.08 8.03 12.60
C PHE A 45 -0.19 6.52 12.75
N ASN A 46 -1.46 6.10 12.65
CA ASN A 46 -1.83 4.69 12.71
C ASN A 46 -1.09 3.87 11.63
N ASN A 47 -1.00 4.38 10.40
CA ASN A 47 -0.30 3.68 9.34
C ASN A 47 1.19 3.48 9.68
N ILE A 48 1.87 4.48 10.25
CA ILE A 48 3.27 4.37 10.67
C ILE A 48 3.42 3.32 11.78
N ILE A 49 2.59 3.37 12.82
CA ILE A 49 2.64 2.44 13.95
C ILE A 49 2.40 1.00 13.50
N LEU A 50 1.40 0.76 12.66
CA LEU A 50 1.14 -0.57 12.09
C LEU A 50 2.33 -1.09 11.29
N GLY A 51 2.96 -0.21 10.50
CA GLY A 51 4.16 -0.58 9.74
C GLY A 51 5.35 -0.87 10.64
N PHE A 52 5.52 -0.13 11.73
CA PHE A 52 6.55 -0.38 12.74
C PHE A 52 6.33 -1.73 13.45
N ILE A 53 5.09 -2.07 13.81
CA ILE A 53 4.74 -3.37 14.39
C ILE A 53 5.04 -4.49 13.39
N ALA A 54 4.63 -4.33 12.13
CA ALA A 54 4.93 -5.27 11.06
C ALA A 54 6.45 -5.48 10.88
N ALA A 55 7.23 -4.40 10.89
CA ALA A 55 8.69 -4.45 10.79
C ALA A 55 9.31 -5.15 12.00
N SER A 56 8.79 -4.90 13.20
CA SER A 56 9.27 -5.53 14.45
C SER A 56 9.04 -7.04 14.42
N LEU A 57 7.87 -7.49 13.97
CA LEU A 57 7.56 -8.91 13.83
C LEU A 57 8.46 -9.58 12.79
N GLY A 58 8.69 -8.92 11.65
CA GLY A 58 9.62 -9.41 10.63
C GLY A 58 11.07 -9.49 11.13
N ALA A 59 11.53 -8.48 11.86
CA ALA A 59 12.91 -8.40 12.35
C ALA A 59 13.23 -9.44 13.43
N VAL A 60 12.27 -9.76 14.30
CA VAL A 60 12.45 -10.73 15.40
C VAL A 60 12.24 -12.18 14.94
N ALA A 61 11.50 -12.41 13.84
CA ALA A 61 11.19 -13.75 13.35
C ALA A 61 12.43 -14.60 13.08
N VAL A 62 13.46 -14.05 12.41
CA VAL A 62 14.65 -14.82 12.04
C VAL A 62 15.49 -15.23 13.26
N PRO A 63 15.85 -14.34 14.20
CA PRO A 63 16.54 -14.73 15.44
C PRO A 63 15.77 -15.77 16.24
N ALA A 64 14.44 -15.65 16.36
CA ALA A 64 13.62 -16.57 17.14
C ALA A 64 13.59 -17.98 16.53
N LEU A 65 13.41 -18.08 15.21
CA LEU A 65 13.45 -19.36 14.49
C LEU A 65 14.81 -20.06 14.62
N LEU A 66 15.91 -19.30 14.53
CA LEU A 66 17.27 -19.83 14.73
C LEU A 66 17.53 -20.27 16.17
N ALA A 67 16.83 -19.67 17.14
CA ALA A 67 16.90 -20.03 18.54
C ALA A 67 15.96 -21.20 18.91
N HIS A 68 15.41 -21.89 17.91
CA HIS A 68 14.43 -22.98 18.00
C HIS A 68 13.16 -22.62 18.77
N ASP A 69 12.83 -21.33 18.82
CA ASP A 69 11.59 -20.85 19.41
C ASP A 69 10.49 -20.78 18.33
N PHE A 70 9.85 -21.93 18.10
CA PHE A 70 8.79 -22.03 17.10
C PHE A 70 7.50 -21.30 17.51
N VAL A 71 7.38 -20.81 18.75
CA VAL A 71 6.26 -19.95 19.18
C VAL A 71 6.25 -18.65 18.37
N ALA A 72 7.40 -18.22 17.84
CA ALA A 72 7.50 -17.09 16.92
C ALA A 72 6.64 -17.24 15.65
N VAL A 73 6.40 -18.47 15.16
CA VAL A 73 5.52 -18.71 14.00
C VAL A 73 4.07 -18.35 14.32
N THR A 74 3.63 -18.58 15.56
CA THR A 74 2.30 -18.18 16.03
C THR A 74 2.18 -16.65 16.05
N PHE A 75 3.20 -15.93 16.52
CA PHE A 75 3.19 -14.46 16.48
C PHE A 75 3.13 -13.91 15.04
N LEU A 76 3.78 -14.57 14.09
CA LEU A 76 3.67 -14.21 12.67
C LEU A 76 2.24 -14.43 12.15
N THR A 77 1.60 -15.52 12.57
CA THR A 77 0.19 -15.80 12.21
C THR A 77 -0.76 -14.75 12.79
N VAL A 78 -0.54 -14.31 14.03
CA VAL A 78 -1.30 -13.21 14.65
C VAL A 78 -1.08 -11.90 13.88
N ALA A 79 0.13 -11.64 13.39
CA ALA A 79 0.41 -10.48 12.54
C ALA A 79 -0.43 -10.48 11.26
N VAL A 80 -0.52 -11.64 10.60
CA VAL A 80 -1.32 -11.81 9.37
C VAL A 80 -2.80 -11.57 9.65
N GLN A 81 -3.32 -12.04 10.80
CA GLN A 81 -4.68 -11.74 11.23
C GLN A 81 -4.89 -10.23 11.40
N GLN A 82 -3.99 -9.55 12.10
CA GLN A 82 -4.04 -8.10 12.26
C GLN A 82 -4.09 -7.37 10.92
N PHE A 83 -3.31 -7.80 9.92
CA PHE A 83 -3.33 -7.17 8.59
C PHE A 83 -4.66 -7.36 7.86
N ARG A 84 -5.27 -8.55 7.97
CA ARG A 84 -6.61 -8.82 7.43
C ARG A 84 -7.67 -7.99 8.14
N ASP A 85 -7.57 -7.81 9.45
CA ASP A 85 -8.51 -6.98 10.21
C ASP A 85 -8.41 -5.51 9.81
N ILE A 86 -7.19 -5.03 9.54
CA ILE A 86 -6.98 -3.69 8.97
C ILE A 86 -7.66 -3.55 7.61
N ARG A 87 -7.52 -4.54 6.73
CA ARG A 87 -8.25 -4.53 5.44
C ARG A 87 -9.75 -4.47 5.64
N THR A 88 -10.29 -5.29 6.53
CA THR A 88 -11.73 -5.36 6.80
C THR A 88 -12.23 -4.02 7.34
N SER A 89 -11.53 -3.44 8.31
CA SER A 89 -11.88 -2.16 8.91
C SER A 89 -11.84 -1.01 7.91
N GLU A 90 -10.82 -0.94 7.04
CA GLU A 90 -10.73 0.07 5.98
C GLU A 90 -11.86 -0.10 4.95
N ARG A 91 -12.17 -1.34 4.58
CA ARG A 91 -13.26 -1.65 3.64
C ARG A 91 -14.60 -1.19 4.20
N GLU A 92 -14.91 -1.56 5.44
CA GLU A 92 -16.15 -1.20 6.11
C GLU A 92 -16.27 0.31 6.30
N SER A 93 -15.17 0.98 6.67
CA SER A 93 -15.17 2.44 6.81
C SER A 93 -15.46 3.14 5.48
N LEU A 94 -14.86 2.67 4.39
CA LEU A 94 -15.13 3.23 3.06
C LEU A 94 -16.56 2.95 2.60
N GLU A 95 -17.07 1.73 2.80
CA GLU A 95 -18.45 1.35 2.46
C GLU A 95 -19.49 2.21 3.21
N GLN A 96 -19.26 2.51 4.48
CA GLN A 96 -20.13 3.39 5.27
C GLN A 96 -20.15 4.82 4.73
N LEU A 97 -19.02 5.32 4.22
CA LEU A 97 -18.95 6.67 3.63
C LEU A 97 -19.75 6.76 2.31
N GLU A 98 -19.86 5.66 1.55
CA GLU A 98 -20.59 5.62 0.27
C GLU A 98 -22.10 5.89 0.40
N GLU A 99 -22.69 5.68 1.59
CA GLU A 99 -24.11 5.94 1.80
C GLU A 99 -24.44 7.44 1.75
N THR A 100 -23.46 8.29 2.07
CA THR A 100 -23.63 9.75 2.14
C THR A 100 -23.10 10.49 0.92
N GLU A 101 -22.37 9.79 0.04
CA GLU A 101 -21.74 10.37 -1.15
C GLU A 101 -22.70 10.38 -2.34
N TYR A 102 -22.73 11.50 -3.09
CA TYR A 102 -23.54 11.61 -4.30
C TYR A 102 -23.02 10.74 -5.45
N VAL A 103 -21.72 10.48 -5.49
CA VAL A 103 -21.06 9.65 -6.51
C VAL A 103 -20.35 8.51 -5.81
N LYS A 104 -20.87 7.30 -6.01
CA LYS A 104 -20.28 6.09 -5.41
C LYS A 104 -19.00 5.67 -6.14
N ARG A 105 -18.02 5.22 -5.37
CA ARG A 105 -16.74 4.63 -5.80
C ARG A 105 -16.91 3.24 -6.41
N GLY A 106 -17.85 2.45 -5.88
CA GLY A 106 -18.10 1.06 -6.26
C GLY A 106 -17.26 0.03 -5.48
N GLU A 107 -17.86 -1.14 -5.22
CA GLU A 107 -17.31 -2.18 -4.33
C GLU A 107 -15.92 -2.67 -4.77
N ALA A 108 -15.71 -2.89 -6.07
CA ALA A 108 -14.43 -3.37 -6.59
C ALA A 108 -13.28 -2.38 -6.35
N TYR A 109 -13.57 -1.07 -6.40
CA TYR A 109 -12.59 -0.03 -6.12
C TYR A 109 -12.28 0.05 -4.62
N ILE A 110 -13.30 -0.07 -3.77
CA ILE A 110 -13.14 -0.10 -2.31
C ILE A 110 -12.33 -1.33 -1.86
N ASP A 111 -12.60 -2.51 -2.41
CA ASP A 111 -11.80 -3.72 -2.15
C ASP A 111 -10.33 -3.53 -2.59
N GLY A 112 -10.10 -2.89 -3.74
CA GLY A 112 -8.76 -2.55 -4.22
C GLY A 112 -7.99 -1.61 -3.27
N ILE A 113 -8.65 -0.59 -2.75
CA ILE A 113 -8.08 0.31 -1.73
C ILE A 113 -7.73 -0.49 -0.48
N SER A 114 -8.66 -1.29 0.02
CA SER A 114 -8.51 -2.05 1.27
C SER A 114 -7.38 -3.08 1.18
N LYS A 115 -7.24 -3.79 0.05
CA LYS A 115 -6.11 -4.69 -0.24
C LYS A 115 -4.77 -3.95 -0.25
N THR A 116 -4.75 -2.68 -0.63
CA THR A 116 -3.53 -1.86 -0.60
C THR A 116 -3.08 -1.59 0.84
N PHE A 117 -4.00 -1.36 1.78
CA PHE A 117 -3.66 -1.24 3.21
C PHE A 117 -3.06 -2.52 3.78
N GLU A 118 -3.66 -3.68 3.46
CA GLU A 118 -3.12 -4.99 3.82
C GLU A 118 -1.69 -5.17 3.28
N SER A 119 -1.55 -4.95 1.96
CA SER A 119 -0.32 -5.16 1.21
C SER A 119 0.85 -4.36 1.76
N ARG A 120 0.65 -3.09 2.12
CA ARG A 120 1.72 -2.24 2.64
C ARG A 120 2.30 -2.75 3.96
N ASN A 121 1.49 -3.40 4.82
CA ASN A 121 2.00 -4.01 6.05
C ASN A 121 2.83 -5.27 5.75
N TYR A 122 2.40 -6.10 4.78
CA TYR A 122 3.23 -7.21 4.31
C TYR A 122 4.58 -6.74 3.74
N ILE A 123 4.61 -5.64 2.98
CA ILE A 123 5.87 -5.07 2.45
C ILE A 123 6.81 -4.69 3.59
N SER A 124 6.30 -4.04 4.65
CA SER A 124 7.10 -3.69 5.83
C SER A 124 7.68 -4.94 6.51
N LEU A 125 6.83 -5.95 6.74
CA LEU A 125 7.22 -7.20 7.38
C LEU A 125 8.27 -7.97 6.59
N ILE A 126 8.03 -8.19 5.29
CA ILE A 126 8.93 -8.95 4.42
C ILE A 126 10.27 -8.22 4.25
N THR A 127 10.23 -6.88 4.13
CA THR A 127 11.46 -6.08 4.04
C THR A 127 12.31 -6.23 5.29
N ALA A 128 11.71 -6.12 6.48
CA ALA A 128 12.43 -6.31 7.74
C ALA A 128 12.99 -7.73 7.87
N LEU A 129 12.17 -8.74 7.59
CA LEU A 129 12.55 -10.15 7.68
C LEU A 129 13.72 -10.50 6.76
N LEU A 130 13.64 -10.12 5.48
CA LEU A 130 14.70 -10.42 4.51
C LEU A 130 15.96 -9.60 4.76
N SER A 131 15.83 -8.37 5.28
CA SER A 131 17.00 -7.58 5.71
C SER A 131 17.75 -8.28 6.83
N VAL A 132 17.05 -8.75 7.87
CA VAL A 132 17.64 -9.49 8.99
C VAL A 132 18.25 -10.82 8.55
N LEU A 133 17.55 -11.55 7.66
CA LEU A 133 18.07 -12.79 7.09
C LEU A 133 19.39 -12.57 6.34
N ALA A 134 19.48 -11.50 5.55
CA ALA A 134 20.69 -11.13 4.82
C ALA A 134 21.84 -10.75 5.76
N ILE A 135 21.56 -9.97 6.82
CA ILE A 135 22.56 -9.64 7.85
C ILE A 135 23.09 -10.94 8.45
N LYS A 136 22.22 -11.87 8.86
CA LYS A 136 22.66 -13.12 9.49
C LYS A 136 23.52 -13.98 8.56
N PHE A 137 23.17 -14.03 7.27
CA PHE A 137 23.92 -14.80 6.28
C PHE A 137 25.33 -14.21 6.02
N VAL A 138 25.44 -12.88 5.92
CA VAL A 138 26.70 -12.18 5.56
C VAL A 138 27.56 -11.80 6.78
N SER A 139 26.97 -11.70 7.97
CA SER A 139 27.69 -11.35 9.22
C SER A 139 28.71 -12.41 9.67
N ARG A 140 28.89 -13.50 8.91
CA ARG A 140 29.96 -14.48 9.10
C ARG A 140 31.37 -13.88 8.88
N PHE A 141 31.46 -12.75 8.17
CA PHE A 141 32.73 -12.07 7.86
C PHE A 141 33.01 -10.90 8.81
N THR A 142 32.18 -9.85 8.77
CA THR A 142 32.25 -8.71 9.71
C THR A 142 30.85 -8.13 9.95
N MET A 143 30.69 -7.43 11.07
CA MET A 143 29.42 -6.79 11.44
C MET A 143 28.99 -5.70 10.44
N ILE A 144 29.94 -4.88 9.97
CA ILE A 144 29.68 -3.78 9.02
C ILE A 144 29.22 -4.35 7.68
N THR A 145 29.86 -5.41 7.19
CA THR A 145 29.45 -6.07 5.94
C THR A 145 28.07 -6.71 6.05
N GLY A 146 27.72 -7.22 7.24
CA GLY A 146 26.38 -7.74 7.50
C GLY A 146 25.30 -6.66 7.39
N ILE A 147 25.49 -5.53 8.06
CA ILE A 147 24.55 -4.39 8.02
C ILE A 147 24.42 -3.84 6.60
N ALA A 148 25.53 -3.64 5.88
CA ALA A 148 25.52 -3.18 4.50
C ALA A 148 24.72 -4.12 3.59
N ALA A 149 24.92 -5.44 3.72
CA ALA A 149 24.14 -6.43 2.99
C ALA A 149 22.65 -6.38 3.34
N GLY A 150 22.32 -6.23 4.64
CA GLY A 150 20.94 -6.07 5.11
C GLY A 150 20.23 -4.88 4.47
N VAL A 151 20.88 -3.72 4.43
CA VAL A 151 20.34 -2.51 3.82
C VAL A 151 20.15 -2.68 2.31
N ILE A 152 21.14 -3.24 1.60
CA ILE A 152 21.05 -3.46 0.15
C ILE A 152 19.90 -4.42 -0.18
N VAL A 153 19.79 -5.53 0.55
CA VAL A 153 18.70 -6.50 0.35
C VAL A 153 17.35 -5.86 0.71
N GLY A 154 17.26 -5.13 1.82
CA GLY A 154 16.04 -4.44 2.23
C GLY A 154 15.55 -3.44 1.19
N ILE A 155 16.45 -2.61 0.64
CA ILE A 155 16.11 -1.68 -0.46
C ILE A 155 15.65 -2.44 -1.69
N THR A 156 16.35 -3.52 -2.06
CA THR A 156 16.01 -4.32 -3.25
C THR A 156 14.63 -4.96 -3.11
N VAL A 157 14.34 -5.55 -1.94
CA VAL A 157 13.04 -6.16 -1.61
C VAL A 157 11.94 -5.10 -1.64
N LEU A 158 12.15 -3.96 -0.99
CA LEU A 158 11.21 -2.84 -1.01
C LEU A 158 10.85 -2.43 -2.44
N LEU A 159 11.85 -2.21 -3.28
CA LEU A 159 11.64 -1.78 -4.67
C LEU A 159 10.92 -2.85 -5.50
N LEU A 160 11.26 -4.13 -5.32
CA LEU A 160 10.63 -5.24 -6.03
C LEU A 160 9.17 -5.38 -5.61
N CYS A 161 8.89 -5.40 -4.30
CA CYS A 161 7.52 -5.47 -3.79
C CYS A 161 6.71 -4.25 -4.22
N TYR A 162 7.27 -3.04 -4.13
CA TYR A 162 6.59 -1.83 -4.57
C TYR A 162 6.24 -1.88 -6.06
N ARG A 163 7.14 -2.38 -6.91
CA ARG A 163 6.89 -2.55 -8.34
C ARG A 163 5.82 -3.59 -8.62
N PHE A 164 5.84 -4.72 -7.91
CA PHE A 164 4.93 -5.83 -8.12
C PHE A 164 3.49 -5.52 -7.66
N THR A 165 3.35 -4.77 -6.56
CA THR A 165 2.04 -4.35 -6.04
C THR A 165 1.44 -3.17 -6.83
N LYS A 166 2.20 -2.55 -7.75
CA LYS A 166 1.70 -1.44 -8.55
C LYS A 166 0.67 -1.95 -9.57
N GLY A 167 -0.55 -1.43 -9.48
CA GLY A 167 -1.61 -1.70 -10.44
C GLY A 167 -1.23 -1.31 -11.87
N LYS A 168 -1.84 -2.01 -12.82
CA LYS A 168 -1.72 -1.74 -14.26
C LYS A 168 -2.45 -0.44 -14.63
N SER A 169 -1.95 0.27 -15.63
CA SER A 169 -2.62 1.49 -16.12
C SER A 169 -3.73 1.14 -17.11
N VAL A 170 -4.79 1.96 -17.18
CA VAL A 170 -5.91 1.75 -18.09
C VAL A 170 -5.44 1.62 -19.55
N GLY A 171 -4.42 2.40 -19.95
CA GLY A 171 -3.83 2.34 -21.29
C GLY A 171 -3.12 1.03 -21.66
N GLN A 172 -2.89 0.11 -20.70
CA GLN A 172 -2.35 -1.21 -21.00
C GLN A 172 -3.41 -2.17 -21.58
N PHE A 173 -4.69 -1.91 -21.31
CA PHE A 173 -5.80 -2.78 -21.70
C PHE A 173 -6.83 -2.08 -22.58
N CYS A 174 -6.87 -0.75 -22.54
CA CYS A 174 -7.82 0.04 -23.30
C CYS A 174 -7.09 1.01 -24.23
N ASN A 175 -7.67 1.26 -25.39
CA ASN A 175 -7.33 2.42 -26.19
C ASN A 175 -8.04 3.66 -25.58
N VAL A 176 -7.27 4.71 -25.33
CA VAL A 176 -7.79 5.96 -24.75
C VAL A 176 -7.64 7.04 -25.80
N THR A 177 -8.75 7.49 -26.38
CA THR A 177 -8.80 8.56 -27.37
C THR A 177 -9.48 9.78 -26.80
N ILE A 178 -9.07 10.97 -27.23
CA ILE A 178 -9.75 12.21 -26.84
C ILE A 178 -11.12 12.20 -27.51
N GLY A 179 -12.18 12.31 -26.70
CA GLY A 179 -13.55 12.36 -27.20
C GLY A 179 -13.94 13.78 -27.60
N LYS A 180 -14.86 13.93 -28.54
CA LYS A 180 -15.47 15.22 -28.85
C LYS A 180 -16.65 15.46 -27.90
N MET A 181 -16.55 16.50 -27.08
CA MET A 181 -17.65 16.92 -26.22
C MET A 181 -18.69 17.72 -27.01
N GLU A 182 -19.95 17.47 -26.73
CA GLU A 182 -21.08 18.21 -27.29
C GLU A 182 -22.10 18.48 -26.18
N VAL A 183 -22.45 19.75 -25.96
CA VAL A 183 -23.44 20.16 -24.97
C VAL A 183 -24.75 20.50 -25.69
N ARG A 184 -25.79 19.69 -25.46
CA ARG A 184 -27.13 19.84 -26.05
C ARG A 184 -28.12 20.24 -24.95
N GLY A 185 -28.43 21.53 -24.86
CA GLY A 185 -29.22 22.04 -23.74
C GLY A 185 -28.51 21.79 -22.41
N SER A 186 -29.12 21.04 -21.50
CA SER A 186 -28.52 20.64 -20.22
C SER A 186 -27.72 19.33 -20.27
N GLU A 187 -27.68 18.65 -21.41
CA GLU A 187 -27.07 17.34 -21.58
C GLU A 187 -25.65 17.45 -22.15
N LEU A 188 -24.73 16.65 -21.60
CA LEU A 188 -23.38 16.45 -22.12
C LEU A 188 -23.27 15.10 -22.82
N TYR A 189 -22.81 15.16 -24.05
CA TYR A 189 -22.45 14.01 -24.86
C TYR A 189 -20.94 14.00 -25.13
N VAL A 190 -20.34 12.81 -25.19
CA VAL A 190 -18.96 12.59 -25.63
C VAL A 190 -18.98 11.55 -26.74
N ASP A 191 -18.56 11.92 -27.95
CA ASP A 191 -18.67 11.08 -29.16
C ASP A 191 -20.09 10.50 -29.34
N GLY A 192 -21.12 11.30 -29.05
CA GLY A 192 -22.52 10.90 -29.14
C GLY A 192 -23.04 10.02 -28.00
N MET A 193 -22.20 9.62 -27.05
CA MET A 193 -22.62 8.90 -25.85
C MET A 193 -23.06 9.87 -24.76
N PHE A 194 -24.22 9.61 -24.15
CA PHE A 194 -24.73 10.41 -23.04
C PHE A 194 -23.84 10.26 -21.79
N VAL A 195 -23.45 11.38 -21.17
CA VAL A 195 -22.63 11.39 -19.94
C VAL A 195 -23.42 11.86 -18.74
N THR A 196 -24.04 13.04 -18.83
CA THR A 196 -24.80 13.64 -17.72
C THR A 196 -25.75 14.72 -18.21
N ASN A 197 -26.79 15.01 -17.43
CA ASN A 197 -27.75 16.10 -17.62
C ASN A 197 -27.61 17.23 -16.59
N TYR A 198 -26.53 17.27 -15.80
CA TYR A 198 -26.35 18.25 -14.72
C TYR A 198 -25.87 19.64 -15.19
N LEU A 199 -25.74 19.91 -16.50
CA LEU A 199 -25.32 21.22 -17.00
C LEU A 199 -26.51 22.19 -17.12
N GLY A 200 -27.18 22.45 -16.01
CA GLY A 200 -28.35 23.32 -15.96
C GLY A 200 -28.05 24.80 -16.18
N THR A 201 -26.91 25.29 -15.68
CA THR A 201 -26.53 26.73 -15.74
C THR A 201 -25.65 27.04 -16.95
N GLU A 202 -25.73 28.27 -17.47
CA GLU A 202 -24.86 28.73 -18.56
C GLU A 202 -23.38 28.69 -18.18
N LEU A 203 -23.06 29.02 -16.92
CA LEU A 203 -21.69 28.97 -16.42
C LEU A 203 -21.11 27.55 -16.49
N SER A 204 -21.87 26.53 -16.07
CA SER A 204 -21.43 25.14 -16.17
C SER A 204 -21.25 24.73 -17.62
N ARG A 205 -22.16 25.11 -18.53
CA ARG A 205 -22.03 24.82 -19.96
C ARG A 205 -20.76 25.43 -20.56
N GLU A 206 -20.47 26.68 -20.23
CA GLU A 206 -19.30 27.38 -20.76
C GLU A 206 -17.99 26.79 -20.23
N LEU A 207 -17.94 26.40 -18.95
CA LEU A 207 -16.78 25.73 -18.35
C LEU A 207 -16.43 24.44 -19.09
N PHE A 208 -17.42 23.61 -19.41
CA PHE A 208 -17.18 22.37 -20.15
C PHE A 208 -16.82 22.61 -21.61
N ARG A 209 -17.38 23.66 -22.26
CA ARG A 209 -17.03 24.02 -23.64
C ARG A 209 -15.61 24.56 -23.79
N THR A 210 -15.16 25.36 -22.83
CA THR A 210 -13.86 26.08 -22.92
C THR A 210 -12.72 25.30 -22.28
N GLY A 211 -12.98 24.54 -21.21
CA GLY A 211 -11.95 23.89 -20.41
C GLY A 211 -12.19 22.42 -20.10
N GLY A 212 -13.27 21.81 -20.61
CA GLY A 212 -13.51 20.40 -20.42
C GLY A 212 -12.50 19.53 -21.16
N LEU A 213 -12.18 18.38 -20.58
CA LEU A 213 -11.43 17.31 -21.24
C LEU A 213 -12.28 16.04 -21.18
N SER A 214 -12.42 15.34 -22.29
CA SER A 214 -13.09 14.04 -22.33
C SER A 214 -12.21 12.99 -22.99
N ALA A 215 -12.42 11.75 -22.56
CA ALA A 215 -11.74 10.60 -23.12
C ALA A 215 -12.75 9.49 -23.36
N VAL A 216 -12.64 8.84 -24.51
CA VAL A 216 -13.34 7.59 -24.83
C VAL A 216 -12.38 6.44 -24.58
N ILE A 217 -12.82 5.51 -23.75
CA ILE A 217 -12.05 4.35 -23.33
C ILE A 217 -12.65 3.12 -24.00
N THR A 218 -11.95 2.57 -24.98
CA THR A 218 -12.37 1.35 -25.69
C THR A 218 -11.49 0.20 -25.25
N PRO A 219 -12.03 -0.93 -24.76
CA PRO A 219 -11.22 -2.10 -24.45
C PRO A 219 -10.51 -2.57 -25.73
N ARG A 220 -9.24 -2.97 -25.62
CA ARG A 220 -8.58 -3.73 -26.69
C ARG A 220 -9.12 -5.16 -26.62
N ASP A 221 -9.42 -5.76 -27.76
CA ASP A 221 -9.73 -7.19 -27.82
C ASP A 221 -8.63 -7.99 -27.07
N PRO A 222 -9.02 -9.04 -26.32
CA PRO A 222 -8.09 -9.81 -25.50
C PRO A 222 -6.97 -10.49 -26.28
#